data_AF-A0A9D1ZA28-F1
#
_entry.id   AF-A0A9D1ZA28-F1
#
_cell.length_a   1.000
_cell.length_b   1.000
_cell.length_c   1.000
_cell.angle_alpha   90.00
_cell.angle_beta   90.00
_cell.angle_gamma   90.00
#
_symmetry.space_group_name_H-M   'P 1'
#
loop_
_entity.id
_entity.type
_entity.pdbx_description
1 polymer ?
#
loop_
_entity_poly.entity_id
_entity_poly.type
_entity_poly.pdbx_seq_one_letter_code
_entity_poly.pdbx_strand_id
1 'polypeptide(L)' 'MGGRDDAARLVAYDEFAAGVRGELEATKARMDELAAAGKVKTATYRQLFAARITLKEIDSRLRERGL' A
#
# COMPACT_ATOMS: atom_id res chain seq x y z
N MET A 1 -10.19 32.64 -1.62
CA MET A 1 -10.76 31.34 -1.24
C MET A 1 -9.81 30.27 -1.74
N GLY A 2 -9.05 29.61 -0.87
CA GLY A 2 -8.07 28.59 -1.31
C GLY A 2 -7.58 27.70 -0.15
N GLY A 3 -7.36 28.26 1.03
CA GLY A 3 -6.83 27.50 2.17
C GLY A 3 -7.74 26.38 2.72
N ARG A 4 -9.04 26.39 2.43
CA ARG A 4 -9.97 25.30 2.84
C ARG A 4 -9.87 24.10 1.90
N ASP A 5 -9.60 24.35 0.62
CA ASP A 5 -9.44 23.33 -0.42
C ASP A 5 -8.06 22.66 -0.32
N ASP A 6 -7.03 23.42 0.09
CA ASP A 6 -5.70 22.87 0.37
C ASP A 6 -5.71 21.90 1.58
N ALA A 7 -6.43 22.24 2.65
CA ALA A 7 -6.56 21.38 3.82
C ALA A 7 -7.35 20.10 3.51
N ALA A 8 -8.46 20.21 2.77
CA ALA A 8 -9.24 19.06 2.32
C ALA A 8 -8.42 18.14 1.39
N ARG A 9 -7.61 18.75 0.51
CA ARG A 9 -6.70 18.00 -0.37
C ARG A 9 -5.62 17.26 0.43
N LEU A 10 -5.07 17.88 1.48
CA LEU A 10 -4.08 17.21 2.35
C LEU A 10 -4.69 16.02 3.08
N VAL A 11 -5.88 16.17 3.66
CA VAL A 11 -6.62 15.07 4.31
C VAL A 11 -6.86 13.91 3.33
N ALA A 12 -7.26 14.20 2.09
CA ALA A 12 -7.45 13.16 1.08
C ALA A 12 -6.14 12.43 0.74
N TYR A 13 -5.00 13.11 0.77
CA TYR A 13 -3.70 12.47 0.59
C TYR A 13 -3.26 11.64 1.81
N ASP A 14 -3.56 12.08 3.02
CA ASP A 14 -3.32 11.31 4.25
C ASP A 14 -4.18 10.03 4.28
N GLU A 15 -5.46 10.15 3.90
CA GLU A 15 -6.37 9.00 3.75
C GLU A 15 -5.87 8.04 2.67
N PHE A 16 -5.39 8.56 1.54
CA PHE A 16 -4.77 7.75 0.50
C PHE A 16 -3.53 7.01 1.01
N ALA A 17 -2.65 7.70 1.75
CA ALA A 17 -1.46 7.08 2.33
C ALA A 17 -1.82 5.98 3.35
N ALA A 18 -2.84 6.21 4.18
CA ALA A 18 -3.37 5.19 5.07
C ALA A 18 -3.95 4.00 4.30
N GLY A 19 -4.65 4.24 3.19
CA GLY A 19 -5.18 3.21 2.30
C GLY A 19 -4.09 2.33 1.69
N VAL A 20 -3.05 2.93 1.10
CA VAL A 20 -1.91 2.21 0.51
C VAL A 20 -1.22 1.33 1.57
N ARG A 21 -1.04 1.85 2.78
CA ARG A 21 -0.47 1.09 3.91
C ARG A 21 -1.37 -0.08 4.30
N GLY A 22 -2.69 0.13 4.35
CA GLY A 22 -3.67 -0.93 4.60
C GLY A 22 -3.66 -2.03 3.55
N GLU A 23 -3.61 -1.67 2.26
CA GLU A 23 -3.49 -2.61 1.15
C GLU A 23 -2.18 -3.41 1.19
N LEU A 24 -1.08 -2.75 1.59
CA LEU A 24 0.22 -3.40 1.77
C LEU A 24 0.18 -4.47 2.87
N GLU A 25 -0.43 -4.14 4.01
CA GLU A 25 -0.59 -5.09 5.13
C GLU A 25 -1.54 -6.25 4.75
N ALA A 26 -2.65 -5.96 4.07
CA ALA A 26 -3.56 -7.00 3.57
C ALA A 26 -2.87 -7.93 2.56
N THR A 27 -2.03 -7.38 1.67
CA THR A 27 -1.24 -8.16 0.71
C THR A 27 -0.22 -9.04 1.42
N LYS A 28 0.46 -8.52 2.46
CA LYS A 28 1.38 -9.31 3.29
C LYS A 28 0.65 -10.46 3.99
N ALA A 29 -0.48 -10.19 4.64
CA ALA A 29 -1.27 -11.21 5.32
C ALA A 29 -1.68 -12.35 4.35
N ARG A 30 -2.16 -11.99 3.16
CA ARG A 30 -2.51 -12.98 2.12
C ARG A 30 -1.30 -13.76 1.60
N MET A 31 -0.13 -13.12 1.51
CA MET A 31 1.11 -13.81 1.20
C MET A 31 1.53 -14.77 2.30
N ASP A 32 1.41 -14.37 3.57
CA ASP A 32 1.72 -15.21 4.74
C ASP A 32 0.79 -16.43 4.82
N GLU A 33 -0.51 -16.26 4.54
CA GLU A 33 -1.46 -17.37 4.41
C GLU A 33 -1.04 -18.37 3.32
N LEU A 34 -0.68 -17.87 2.13
CA LEU A 34 -0.17 -18.71 1.05
C LEU A 34 1.15 -19.37 1.42
N ALA A 35 2.01 -18.69 2.20
CA ALA A 35 3.27 -19.23 2.66
C ALA A 35 3.08 -20.36 3.68
N ALA A 36 2.19 -20.18 4.65
CA ALA A 36 1.78 -21.19 5.60
C ALA A 36 1.17 -22.43 4.90
N ALA A 37 0.46 -22.22 3.79
CA ALA A 37 -0.08 -23.29 2.95
C ALA A 37 0.95 -23.90 1.96
N GLY A 38 2.22 -23.47 1.99
CA GLY A 38 3.28 -23.96 1.09
C GLY A 38 3.16 -23.49 -0.38
N LYS A 39 2.27 -22.53 -0.66
CA LYS A 39 1.94 -22.03 -2.01
C LYS A 39 2.80 -20.84 -2.47
N VAL A 40 4.02 -20.72 -1.96
CA VAL A 40 4.95 -19.59 -2.23
C VAL A 40 5.50 -19.51 -3.65
N LYS A 41 5.40 -20.58 -4.45
CA LYS A 41 5.91 -20.60 -5.85
C LYS A 41 4.81 -20.44 -6.90
N THR A 42 3.57 -20.20 -6.47
CA THR A 42 2.42 -20.07 -7.37
C THR A 42 2.43 -18.74 -8.12
N ALA A 43 1.75 -18.69 -9.27
CA ALA A 43 1.57 -17.45 -10.03
C ALA A 43 0.91 -16.36 -9.15
N THR A 44 -0.08 -16.76 -8.34
CA THR A 44 -0.77 -15.88 -7.39
C THR A 44 0.19 -15.27 -6.36
N TYR A 45 1.10 -16.05 -5.77
CA TYR A 45 2.07 -15.53 -4.82
C TYR A 45 3.02 -14.50 -5.49
N ARG A 46 3.46 -14.78 -6.73
CA ARG A 46 4.30 -13.84 -7.49
C ARG A 46 3.56 -12.54 -7.83
N GLN A 47 2.28 -12.62 -8.17
CA GLN A 47 1.43 -11.45 -8.41
C GLN A 47 1.27 -10.60 -7.15
N LEU A 48 1.01 -11.23 -6.00
CA LEU A 48 0.94 -10.54 -4.71
C LEU A 48 2.29 -9.94 -4.32
N PHE A 49 3.39 -10.62 -4.61
CA PHE A 49 4.74 -10.09 -4.38
C PHE A 49 5.00 -8.84 -5.24
N ALA A 50 4.64 -8.86 -6.52
CA ALA A 50 4.75 -7.70 -7.39
C ALA A 50 3.88 -6.54 -6.88
N ALA A 51 2.62 -6.81 -6.50
CA ALA A 51 1.73 -5.81 -5.91
C ALA A 51 2.31 -5.21 -4.62
N ARG A 52 2.90 -6.05 -3.75
CA ARG A 52 3.59 -5.60 -2.52
C ARG A 52 4.75 -4.65 -2.83
N ILE A 53 5.56 -4.93 -3.84
CA ILE A 53 6.67 -4.04 -4.21
C ILE A 53 6.14 -2.70 -4.69
N THR A 54 5.15 -2.69 -5.59
CA THR A 54 4.53 -1.46 -6.08
C THR A 54 3.95 -0.64 -4.93
N LEU A 55 3.20 -1.27 -4.01
CA LEU A 55 2.62 -0.60 -2.83
C LEU A 55 3.71 -0.03 -1.91
N LYS A 56 4.82 -0.75 -1.73
CA LYS A 56 5.96 -0.26 -0.94
C LYS A 56 6.66 0.93 -1.59
N GLU A 57 6.80 0.92 -2.92
CA GLU A 57 7.34 2.07 -3.65
C GLU A 57 6.43 3.30 -3.54
N ILE A 58 5.12 3.11 -3.61
CA ILE A 58 4.14 4.19 -3.41
C ILE A 58 4.25 4.75 -1.98
N ASP A 59 4.26 3.89 -0.94
CA ASP A 59 4.44 4.33 0.45
C ASP A 59 5.78 5.08 0.65
N SER A 60 6.87 4.62 0.03
CA SER A 60 8.16 5.32 0.08
C SER A 60 8.06 6.73 -0.51
N ARG A 61 7.44 6.86 -1.69
CA ARG A 61 7.26 8.16 -2.36
C ARG A 61 6.35 9.10 -1.57
N LEU A 62 5.34 8.56 -0.88
CA LEU A 62 4.48 9.34 0.01
C LEU A 62 5.26 9.86 1.23
N ARG A 63 6.06 8.99 1.87
CA ARG A 63 6.93 9.37 3.00
C ARG A 63 7.97 10.41 2.62
N GLU A 64 8.57 10.30 1.44
CA GLU A 64 9.50 11.29 0.89
C GLU A 64 8.87 12.68 0.75
N ARG A 65 7.54 12.74 0.61
CA ARG A 65 6.76 13.99 0.53
C ARG A 65 6.21 14.44 1.88
N GLY A 66 6.47 13.70 2.97
CA GLY A 66 6.03 14.03 4.32
C GLY A 66 4.65 13.48 4.72
N LEU A 67 4.13 12.49 3.99
CA LEU A 67 2.85 11.80 4.22
C LEU A 67 3.05 10.39 4.83
#